data_AF-A0A538SM02-F1
#
_entry.id   AF-A0A538SM02-F1
#
_cell.length_a   1.000
_cell.length_b   1.000
_cell.length_c   1.000
_cell.angle_alpha   90.00
_cell.angle_beta   90.00
_cell.angle_gamma   90.00
#
_symmetry.space_group_name_H-M   'P 1'
#
loop_
_entity.id
_entity.type
_entity.pdbx_description
1 polymer ?
#
loop_
_entity_poly.entity_id
_entity_poly.type
_entity_poly.pdbx_seq_one_letter_code
_entity_poly.pdbx_strand_id
1 'polypeptide(L)' 'MTPDPAKLLEEALKLSPESRAALAASLLQSLDEEVDEDAEAAWAAEIAKRIRELDSGAVMAIPWSEARRRILDR' A
#
# COMPACT_ATOMS: atom_id res chain seq x y z
N MET A 1 -12.40 9.61 27.99
CA MET A 1 -12.37 10.93 27.34
C MET A 1 -11.87 10.71 25.92
N THR A 2 -12.66 11.03 24.91
CA THR A 2 -12.27 10.87 23.50
C THR A 2 -11.47 12.10 23.07
N PRO A 3 -10.24 11.93 22.55
CA PRO A 3 -9.48 13.06 22.04
C PRO A 3 -10.17 13.67 20.81
N ASP A 4 -10.07 14.98 20.66
CA ASP A 4 -10.63 15.73 19.53
C ASP A 4 -9.70 15.59 18.30
N PRO A 5 -10.16 14.97 17.19
CA PRO A 5 -9.33 14.74 16.01
C PRO A 5 -8.77 16.03 15.40
N ALA A 6 -9.50 17.14 15.47
CA ALA A 6 -9.03 18.42 14.92
C ALA A 6 -7.82 18.95 15.70
N LYS A 7 -7.83 18.81 17.03
CA LYS A 7 -6.70 19.20 17.89
C LYS A 7 -5.49 18.29 17.68
N LEU A 8 -5.71 16.98 17.53
CA LEU A 8 -4.62 16.05 17.24
C LEU A 8 -3.96 16.35 15.88
N LEU A 9 -4.76 16.68 14.86
CA LEU A 9 -4.24 17.08 13.56
C LEU A 9 -3.44 18.37 13.65
N GLU A 10 -3.93 19.38 14.37
CA GLU A 10 -3.23 20.65 14.57
C GLU A 10 -1.84 20.43 15.20
N GLU A 11 -1.75 19.61 16.24
CA GLU A 11 -0.48 19.27 16.89
C GLU A 11 0.43 18.43 16.00
N ALA A 12 -0.12 17.44 15.28
CA ALA A 12 0.64 16.62 14.34
C ALA A 12 1.28 17.47 13.23
N LEU A 13 0.57 18.50 12.73
CA LEU A 13 1.10 19.39 11.69
C LEU A 13 2.28 20.25 12.16
N LYS A 14 2.45 20.46 13.48
CA LYS A 14 3.61 21.18 14.07
C LYS A 14 4.90 20.34 14.09
N LEU A 15 4.82 19.03 13.89
CA LEU A 15 5.98 18.14 13.85
C LEU A 15 6.82 18.35 12.58
N SER A 16 8.08 17.89 12.59
CA SER A 16 8.91 17.85 11.38
C SER A 16 8.30 16.93 10.31
N PRO A 17 8.63 17.13 9.02
CA PRO A 17 8.14 16.25 7.95
C PRO A 17 8.37 14.76 8.22
N GLU A 18 9.53 14.40 8.76
CA GLU A 18 9.92 13.02 9.07
C GLU A 18 9.06 12.45 10.20
N SER A 19 8.88 13.20 11.28
CA SER A 19 8.03 12.79 12.40
C SER A 19 6.56 12.67 12.01
N ARG A 20 6.06 13.55 11.12
CA ARG A 20 4.71 13.42 10.56
C ARG A 20 4.55 12.16 9.72
N ALA A 21 5.53 11.87 8.85
CA ALA A 21 5.52 10.67 8.03
C ALA A 21 5.51 9.40 8.90
N ALA A 22 6.33 9.36 9.95
CA ALA A 22 6.35 8.26 10.90
C ALA A 22 5.01 8.10 11.64
N LEU A 23 4.42 9.20 12.12
CA LEU A 23 3.11 9.17 12.79
C LEU A 23 2.00 8.69 11.84
N ALA A 24 1.97 9.20 10.61
CA ALA A 24 1.01 8.78 9.60
C ALA A 24 1.15 7.28 9.28
N ALA A 25 2.38 6.78 9.15
CA ALA A 25 2.64 5.36 8.92
C ALA A 25 2.12 4.48 10.08
N SER A 26 2.38 4.87 11.33
CA SER A 26 1.86 4.14 12.50
C SER A 26 0.34 4.15 12.59
N LEU A 27 -0.30 5.29 12.27
CA LEU A 27 -1.76 5.39 12.24
C LEU A 27 -2.36 4.52 11.14
N LEU A 28 -1.76 4.51 9.94
CA LEU A 28 -2.21 3.63 8.85
C LEU A 28 -2.06 2.15 9.25
N GLN A 29 -0.92 1.78 9.83
CA GLN A 29 -0.69 0.41 10.31
C GLN A 29 -1.70 0.01 11.39
N SER A 30 -2.14 0.94 12.25
CA SER A 30 -3.18 0.64 13.24
C SER A 30 -4.57 0.44 12.64
N LEU A 31 -4.78 0.69 11.35
CA LEU A 31 -6.04 0.38 10.67
C LEU A 31 -6.03 -1.02 10.06
N ASP A 32 -4.86 -1.64 9.92
CA ASP A 32 -4.68 -3.01 9.42
C ASP A 32 -4.94 -4.05 10.55
N GLU A 33 -6.02 -3.87 11.33
CA GLU A 33 -6.35 -4.72 12.48
C GLU A 33 -6.92 -6.08 12.08
N GLU A 34 -7.62 -6.16 10.95
CA GLU A 34 -8.21 -7.39 10.43
C GLU A 34 -7.63 -7.71 9.06
N VAL A 35 -6.93 -8.85 8.99
CA VAL A 35 -6.53 -9.45 7.73
C VAL A 35 -7.75 -10.17 7.18
N ASP A 36 -8.25 -9.72 6.04
CA ASP A 36 -9.24 -10.45 5.27
C ASP A 36 -8.56 -11.69 4.65
N GLU A 37 -8.73 -12.85 5.30
CA GLU A 37 -8.12 -14.11 4.88
C GLU A 37 -8.55 -14.52 3.46
N ASP A 38 -9.78 -14.17 3.05
CA ASP A 38 -10.27 -14.43 1.69
C ASP A 38 -9.55 -13.54 0.68
N ALA A 39 -9.32 -12.27 1.02
CA ALA A 39 -8.51 -11.37 0.20
C ALA A 39 -7.06 -11.87 0.09
N GLU A 40 -6.42 -12.28 1.18
CA GLU A 40 -5.06 -12.84 1.17
C GLU A 40 -4.98 -14.12 0.30
N ALA A 41 -5.94 -15.02 0.43
CA ALA A 41 -6.02 -16.23 -0.39
C ALA A 41 -6.19 -15.89 -1.88
N ALA A 42 -7.04 -14.92 -2.21
CA ALA A 42 -7.24 -14.45 -3.58
C ALA A 42 -5.96 -13.82 -4.16
N TRP A 43 -5.24 -13.03 -3.36
CA TRP A 43 -3.96 -12.44 -3.74
C TRP A 43 -2.89 -13.51 -3.98
N ALA A 44 -2.77 -14.50 -3.09
CA ALA A 44 -1.83 -15.61 -3.26
C ALA A 44 -2.12 -16.40 -4.55
N ALA A 45 -3.40 -16.66 -4.84
CA ALA A 45 -3.83 -17.34 -6.06
C ALA A 45 -3.48 -16.55 -7.32
N GLU A 46 -3.71 -15.24 -7.33
CA GLU A 46 -3.39 -14.36 -8.47
C GLU A 46 -1.87 -14.24 -8.68
N ILE A 47 -1.07 -14.11 -7.62
CA ILE A 47 0.40 -14.10 -7.73
C ILE A 47 0.89 -15.40 -8.35
N ALA A 48 0.43 -16.55 -7.84
CA ALA A 48 0.82 -17.86 -8.37
C ALA A 48 0.41 -18.03 -9.84
N LYS A 49 -0.76 -17.51 -10.23
CA LYS A 49 -1.23 -17.50 -11.61
C LYS A 49 -0.31 -16.64 -12.50
N ARG A 50 0.01 -15.40 -12.10
CA ARG A 50 0.87 -14.50 -12.89
C ARG A 50 2.28 -15.04 -13.07
N ILE A 51 2.83 -15.69 -12.05
CA ILE A 51 4.13 -16.38 -12.16
C ILE A 51 4.05 -17.46 -13.25
N ARG A 52 3.03 -18.32 -13.22
CA ARG A 52 2.85 -19.36 -14.25
C ARG A 52 2.67 -18.78 -15.66
N GLU A 53 1.91 -17.69 -15.79
CA GLU A 53 1.71 -17.02 -17.08
C GLU A 53 3.03 -16.45 -17.63
N LEU A 54 3.88 -15.87 -16.77
CA LEU A 54 5.21 -15.39 -17.14
C LEU A 54 6.14 -16.54 -17.52
N ASP A 55 6.23 -17.58 -16.69
CA ASP A 55 7.12 -18.73 -16.90
C ASP A 55 6.75 -19.51 -18.16
N SER A 56 5.45 -19.64 -18.46
CA SER A 56 4.97 -20.30 -19.68
C SER A 56 5.06 -19.43 -20.94
N GLY A 57 5.36 -18.13 -20.80
CA GLY A 57 5.32 -17.17 -21.91
C GLY A 57 3.91 -16.87 -22.42
N ALA A 58 2.85 -17.22 -21.66
CA ALA A 58 1.47 -16.89 -22.00
C ALA A 58 1.22 -15.38 -22.02
N VAL A 59 2.06 -14.61 -21.30
CA VAL A 59 2.05 -13.15 -21.30
C VAL A 59 3.43 -12.59 -21.67
N MET A 60 3.43 -11.47 -22.37
CA MET A 60 4.65 -10.73 -22.71
C MET A 60 4.89 -9.63 -21.68
N ALA A 61 5.98 -9.73 -20.94
CA ALA A 61 6.39 -8.70 -20.01
C ALA A 61 6.79 -7.42 -20.74
N ILE A 62 6.60 -6.28 -20.08
CA ILE A 62 7.11 -4.98 -20.53
C ILE A 62 8.32 -4.58 -19.67
N PRO A 63 9.26 -3.77 -20.20
CA PRO A 63 10.34 -3.22 -19.41
C PRO A 63 9.83 -2.43 -18.19
N TRP A 64 10.55 -2.50 -17.08
CA TRP A 64 10.19 -1.77 -15.85
C TRP A 64 10.05 -0.26 -16.06
N SER A 65 10.89 0.35 -16.91
CA SER A 65 10.80 1.77 -17.25
C SER A 65 9.44 2.15 -17.83
N GLU A 66 8.89 1.29 -18.70
CA GLU A 66 7.57 1.48 -19.30
C GLU A 66 6.45 1.25 -18.28
N ALA A 67 6.56 0.20 -17.45
CA ALA A 67 5.59 -0.05 -16.38
C ALA A 67 5.52 1.11 -15.37
N ARG A 68 6.68 1.58 -14.91
CA ARG A 68 6.81 2.68 -13.95
C ARG A 68 6.18 3.97 -14.49
N ARG A 69 6.42 4.29 -15.77
CA ARG A 69 5.81 5.44 -16.44
C ARG A 69 4.29 5.38 -16.36
N ARG A 70 3.68 4.24 -16.73
CA ARG A 70 2.22 4.05 -16.67
C ARG A 70 1.63 4.12 -15.26
N ILE A 71 2.37 3.69 -14.23
CA ILE A 71 1.92 3.72 -12.83
C ILE A 71 1.91 5.15 -12.28
N LEU A 72 2.93 5.94 -12.62
CA LEU A 72 3.16 7.25 -12.04
C LEU A 72 2.54 8.41 -12.86
N ASP A 73 2.23 8.19 -14.13
CA ASP A 73 1.58 9.19 -15.00
C ASP A 73 0.04 9.28 -14.78
N ARG A 74 -0.47 8.81 -13.64
CA ARG A 74 -1.89 8.93 -13.27
C ARG A 74 -2.23 10.23 -12.57
#